data_AF-A0A2E2JYV2-F1
#
_entry.id   AF-A0A2E2JYV2-F1
#
_cell.length_a   1.000
_cell.length_b   1.000
_cell.length_c   1.000
_cell.angle_alpha   90.00
_cell.angle_beta   90.00
_cell.angle_gamma   90.00
#
_symmetry.space_group_name_H-M   'P 1'
#
loop_
_entity.id
_entity.type
_entity.pdbx_description
1 polymer ?
#
loop_
_entity_poly.entity_id
_entity_poly.type
_entity_poly.pdbx_seq_one_letter_code
_entity_poly.pdbx_strand_id
1 'polypeptide(L)'
;MKRLMPLLMTVISSSAMAGHEQADYARVTSAVPVYKEVRHEVPRQHCWQETVSYESRRHSAAPLVGAIIGGLIGNHVSSDRDAPLGTFLGAGVGAAIGSHSQRNERHHHIEERCDTVYDIEWHEEVVGYDVTYRYHGRNYKTRLPYDPGKRLRINVSVTPAG
;
A
#
# COMPACT_ATOMS: atom_id res chain seq x y z
N MET A 1 4.94 33.67 -67.55
CA MET A 1 3.71 34.13 -66.88
C MET A 1 3.62 33.47 -65.50
N LYS A 2 3.85 34.18 -64.40
CA LYS A 2 3.50 33.75 -63.03
C LYS A 2 3.36 35.03 -62.20
N ARG A 3 2.11 35.39 -61.90
CA ARG A 3 1.70 36.65 -61.27
C ARG A 3 1.95 36.56 -59.77
N LEU A 4 2.68 37.54 -59.21
CA LEU A 4 2.75 37.75 -57.76
C LEU A 4 1.38 38.22 -57.25
N MET A 5 0.84 37.52 -56.25
CA MET A 5 -0.41 37.86 -55.57
C MET A 5 -0.07 38.45 -54.20
N PRO A 6 -0.46 39.70 -53.88
CA PRO A 6 -0.10 40.32 -52.62
C PRO A 6 -0.98 39.76 -51.51
N LEU A 7 -0.33 39.28 -50.45
CA LEU A 7 -0.95 38.78 -49.23
C LEU A 7 -1.51 39.97 -48.44
N LEU A 8 -2.82 40.19 -48.51
CA LEU A 8 -3.52 41.25 -47.79
C LEU A 8 -3.72 40.82 -46.33
N MET A 9 -2.92 41.38 -45.41
CA MET A 9 -3.04 41.18 -43.96
C MET A 9 -4.19 42.04 -43.43
N THR A 10 -5.35 41.42 -43.19
CA THR A 10 -6.48 42.06 -42.52
C THR A 10 -6.25 42.09 -41.01
N VAL A 11 -6.13 43.31 -40.45
CA VAL A 11 -6.06 43.54 -39.00
C VAL A 11 -7.48 43.46 -38.44
N ILE A 12 -7.77 42.42 -37.67
CA ILE A 12 -9.04 42.28 -36.95
C ILE A 12 -8.88 43.05 -35.63
N SER A 13 -9.47 44.24 -35.55
CA SER A 13 -9.54 45.01 -34.30
C SER A 13 -10.64 44.44 -33.40
N SER A 14 -10.28 43.57 -32.47
CA SER A 14 -11.18 43.09 -31.42
C SER A 14 -11.33 44.15 -30.33
N SER A 15 -12.41 44.91 -30.35
CA SER A 15 -12.82 45.76 -29.22
C SER A 15 -13.43 44.89 -28.12
N ALA A 16 -12.63 44.57 -27.10
CA ALA A 16 -13.13 43.95 -25.87
C ALA A 16 -13.88 45.00 -25.03
N MET A 17 -15.19 44.82 -24.85
CA MET A 17 -15.98 45.60 -23.89
C MET A 17 -15.57 45.16 -22.48
N ALA A 18 -14.71 45.94 -21.82
CA ALA A 18 -14.38 45.74 -20.41
C ALA A 18 -15.54 46.27 -19.55
N GLY A 19 -16.42 45.38 -19.09
CA GLY A 19 -17.34 45.70 -18.00
C GLY A 19 -16.54 46.07 -16.75
N HIS A 20 -16.90 47.16 -16.09
CA HIS A 20 -16.18 47.66 -14.92
C HIS A 20 -16.58 46.83 -13.68
N GLU A 21 -16.07 45.60 -13.58
CA GLU A 21 -16.22 44.78 -12.37
C GLU A 21 -15.30 45.32 -11.28
N GLN A 22 -15.88 46.00 -10.30
CA GLN A 22 -15.15 46.48 -9.13
C GLN A 22 -15.27 45.45 -8.01
N ALA A 23 -14.12 45.01 -7.50
CA ALA A 23 -14.08 44.18 -6.31
C ALA A 23 -14.30 45.05 -5.07
N ASP A 24 -15.23 44.65 -4.21
CA ASP A 24 -15.48 45.27 -2.91
C ASP A 24 -15.61 44.18 -1.82
N TYR A 25 -15.83 44.59 -0.57
CA TYR A 25 -15.94 43.71 0.59
C TYR A 25 -17.28 43.88 1.30
N ALA A 26 -18.01 42.78 1.42
CA ALA A 26 -19.18 42.68 2.29
C ALA A 26 -18.80 42.24 3.71
N ARG A 27 -19.63 42.61 4.68
CA ARG A 27 -19.51 42.10 6.06
C ARG A 27 -20.26 40.78 6.19
N VAL A 28 -19.58 39.73 6.61
CA VAL A 28 -20.21 38.45 6.92
C VAL A 28 -20.99 38.60 8.22
N THR A 29 -22.25 38.17 8.21
CA THR A 29 -23.13 38.20 9.40
C THR A 29 -23.35 36.82 9.98
N SER A 30 -23.26 35.76 9.17
CA SER A 30 -23.35 34.36 9.61
C SER A 30 -22.56 33.46 8.65
N ALA A 31 -21.84 32.48 9.19
CA ALA A 31 -21.18 31.42 8.43
C ALA A 31 -21.44 30.09 9.15
N VAL A 32 -22.38 29.30 8.63
CA VAL A 32 -22.78 28.02 9.24
C VAL A 32 -22.13 26.87 8.46
N PRO A 33 -21.36 25.98 9.11
CA PRO A 33 -20.78 24.83 8.42
C PRO A 33 -21.88 23.88 7.94
N VAL A 34 -21.67 23.31 6.76
CA VAL A 34 -22.52 22.29 6.15
C VAL A 34 -21.79 20.96 6.26
N TYR A 35 -22.36 20.02 6.99
CA TYR A 35 -21.79 18.69 7.21
C TYR A 35 -22.32 17.69 6.18
N LYS A 36 -21.50 16.69 5.87
CA LYS A 36 -21.87 15.52 5.08
C LYS A 36 -21.32 14.27 5.74
N GLU A 37 -22.14 13.24 5.83
CA GLU A 37 -21.67 11.91 6.23
C GLU A 37 -20.83 11.30 5.12
N VAL A 38 -19.59 10.94 5.46
CA VAL A 38 -18.69 10.19 4.62
C VAL A 38 -18.49 8.80 5.20
N ARG A 39 -18.41 7.82 4.30
CA ARG A 39 -18.13 6.43 4.66
C ARG A 39 -16.62 6.26 4.76
N HIS A 40 -16.16 5.80 5.93
CA HIS A 40 -14.77 5.46 6.20
C HIS A 40 -14.65 3.95 6.42
N GLU A 41 -13.67 3.31 5.75
CA GLU A 41 -13.43 1.88 5.89
C GLU A 41 -12.26 1.64 6.82
N VAL A 42 -12.52 1.03 7.97
CA VAL A 42 -11.51 0.77 9.00
C VAL A 42 -11.08 -0.69 8.94
N PRO A 43 -9.79 -0.98 8.66
CA PRO A 43 -9.31 -2.35 8.60
C PRO A 43 -9.20 -2.93 10.02
N ARG A 44 -9.82 -4.08 10.24
CA ARG A 44 -9.64 -4.89 11.46
C ARG A 44 -9.13 -6.28 11.09
N GLN A 45 -8.34 -6.87 11.98
CA GLN A 45 -7.96 -8.27 11.86
C GLN A 45 -9.04 -9.15 12.48
N HIS A 46 -9.51 -10.11 11.69
CA HIS A 46 -10.39 -11.17 12.15
C HIS A 46 -9.59 -12.47 12.17
N CYS A 47 -9.15 -12.88 13.36
CA CYS A 47 -8.37 -14.08 13.58
C CYS A 47 -9.25 -15.22 14.10
N TRP A 48 -9.09 -16.42 13.54
CA TRP A 48 -9.71 -17.64 14.04
C TRP A 48 -8.75 -18.82 13.98
N GLN A 49 -9.04 -19.83 14.79
CA GLN A 49 -8.27 -21.07 14.82
C GLN A 49 -8.79 -22.04 13.77
N GLU A 50 -7.91 -22.49 12.88
CA GLU A 50 -8.19 -23.53 11.90
C GLU A 50 -7.37 -24.78 12.22
N THR A 51 -8.02 -25.95 12.22
CA THR A 51 -7.30 -27.22 12.37
C THR A 51 -6.85 -27.69 11.00
N VAL A 52 -5.57 -27.54 10.70
CA VAL A 52 -4.99 -28.05 9.45
C VAL A 52 -4.47 -29.47 9.68
N SER A 53 -4.70 -30.33 8.68
CA SER A 53 -4.18 -31.70 8.66
C SER A 53 -3.17 -31.82 7.53
N TYR A 54 -1.88 -31.74 7.87
CA TYR A 54 -0.83 -32.07 6.92
C TYR A 54 -0.76 -33.60 6.79
N GLU A 55 -1.06 -34.13 5.61
CA GLU A 55 -0.63 -35.48 5.26
C GLU A 55 0.89 -35.42 5.10
N SER A 56 1.62 -35.74 6.17
CA SER A 56 3.05 -35.96 6.11
C SER A 56 3.29 -37.18 5.22
N ARG A 57 3.37 -36.97 3.90
CA ARG A 57 4.08 -37.89 3.03
C ARG A 57 5.55 -37.78 3.39
N ARG A 58 5.94 -38.52 4.43
CA ARG A 58 7.30 -39.03 4.52
C ARG A 58 7.51 -39.83 3.24
N HIS A 59 8.04 -39.19 2.21
CA HIS A 59 8.85 -39.94 1.27
C HIS A 59 9.88 -40.65 2.13
N SER A 60 9.78 -41.97 2.18
CA SER A 60 10.82 -42.84 2.70
C SER A 60 12.06 -42.60 1.86
N ALA A 61 12.77 -41.51 2.13
CA ALA A 61 14.13 -41.33 1.68
C ALA A 61 14.90 -42.41 2.44
N ALA A 62 15.20 -43.50 1.74
CA ALA A 62 16.18 -44.47 2.21
C ALA A 62 17.39 -43.67 2.70
N PRO A 63 17.92 -43.96 3.90
CA PRO A 63 19.09 -43.24 4.37
C PRO A 63 20.22 -43.53 3.38
N LEU A 64 20.62 -42.51 2.63
CA LEU A 64 21.88 -42.51 1.90
C LEU A 64 22.96 -42.48 2.98
N VAL A 65 23.43 -43.68 3.35
CA VAL A 65 24.58 -43.87 4.22
C VAL A 65 25.79 -43.29 3.49
N GLY A 66 26.19 -42.08 3.90
CA GLY A 66 27.43 -41.47 3.47
C GLY A 66 28.61 -42.22 4.07
N ALA A 67 29.42 -42.87 3.23
CA ALA A 67 30.72 -43.34 3.63
C ALA A 67 31.64 -42.13 3.80
N ILE A 68 31.83 -41.69 5.04
CA ILE A 68 32.88 -40.71 5.36
C ILE A 68 34.22 -41.45 5.26
N ILE A 69 34.94 -41.21 4.17
CA ILE A 69 36.37 -41.53 4.05
C ILE A 69 37.13 -40.34 4.65
N GLY A 70 37.61 -40.49 5.87
CA GLY A 70 38.66 -39.66 6.45
C GLY A 70 39.60 -40.59 7.21
N GLY A 71 40.91 -40.44 7.21
CA GLY A 71 41.81 -39.52 6.54
C GLY A 71 43.22 -39.86 7.00
N LEU A 72 44.20 -39.38 6.24
CA LEU A 72 45.55 -38.99 6.67
C LEU A 72 46.48 -40.07 7.27
N ILE A 73 47.63 -40.28 6.62
CA ILE A 73 48.95 -39.87 7.14
C ILE A 73 49.94 -39.90 5.97
N GLY A 74 50.67 -38.80 5.84
CA GLY A 74 51.71 -38.60 4.85
C GLY A 74 53.06 -39.19 5.27
N ASN A 75 53.82 -39.53 4.23
CA ASN A 75 55.26 -39.68 4.10
C ASN A 75 56.15 -39.27 5.28
N HIS A 76 57.02 -40.19 5.69
CA HIS A 76 58.40 -39.82 6.03
C HIS A 76 59.40 -40.66 5.25
N VAL A 77 60.35 -39.91 4.71
CA VAL A 77 61.55 -40.26 3.98
C VAL A 77 62.47 -41.21 4.79
N SER A 78 63.42 -41.83 4.09
CA SER A 78 64.71 -42.35 4.58
C SER A 78 64.85 -43.87 4.75
N SER A 79 65.57 -44.43 3.78
CA SER A 79 66.75 -45.32 3.88
C SER A 79 66.79 -46.45 4.92
N ASP A 80 67.17 -47.62 4.38
CA ASP A 80 67.72 -48.82 5.02
C ASP A 80 66.75 -49.89 5.57
N ARG A 81 66.81 -51.04 4.88
CA ARG A 81 66.77 -52.44 5.34
C ARG A 81 65.66 -52.89 6.31
N ASP A 82 64.96 -53.93 5.84
CA ASP A 82 64.34 -55.02 6.62
C ASP A 82 63.13 -54.68 7.52
N ALA A 83 61.91 -54.83 6.96
CA ALA A 83 60.80 -55.65 7.49
C ALA A 83 59.41 -55.09 7.13
N PRO A 84 58.57 -55.82 6.38
CA PRO A 84 57.12 -55.60 6.39
C PRO A 84 56.45 -56.63 7.32
N LEU A 85 55.22 -56.31 7.74
CA LEU A 85 54.17 -57.17 8.34
C LEU A 85 53.79 -56.81 9.78
N GLY A 86 52.87 -55.84 9.90
CA GLY A 86 52.17 -55.53 11.14
C GLY A 86 50.65 -55.51 10.94
N THR A 87 50.06 -56.71 11.01
CA THR A 87 48.69 -57.07 11.42
C THR A 87 47.66 -55.95 11.61
N PHE A 88 46.61 -55.94 10.76
CA PHE A 88 45.31 -55.35 11.11
C PHE A 88 44.29 -56.46 11.39
N LEU A 89 43.98 -56.64 12.68
CA LEU A 89 43.00 -57.57 13.22
C LEU A 89 41.80 -56.73 13.68
N GLY A 90 40.62 -56.93 13.10
CA GLY A 90 39.39 -56.30 13.58
C GLY A 90 38.29 -56.09 12.54
N ALA A 91 37.61 -57.17 12.16
CA ALA A 91 36.30 -57.07 11.52
C ALA A 91 35.22 -57.01 12.62
N GLY A 92 34.53 -55.88 12.73
CA GLY A 92 33.35 -55.72 13.58
C GLY A 92 32.08 -55.67 12.73
N VAL A 93 31.28 -56.73 12.80
CA VAL A 93 29.91 -56.80 12.23
C VAL A 93 28.94 -56.17 13.23
N GLY A 94 28.04 -55.31 12.76
CA GLY A 94 26.95 -54.80 13.58
C GLY A 94 25.93 -53.99 12.79
N ALA A 95 25.03 -54.68 12.07
CA ALA A 95 23.80 -54.07 11.56
C ALA A 95 22.69 -54.30 12.59
N ALA A 96 22.28 -53.25 13.31
CA ALA A 96 21.07 -53.30 14.11
C ALA A 96 19.91 -52.74 13.28
N ILE A 97 19.08 -53.62 12.74
CA ILE A 97 17.79 -53.27 12.13
C ILE A 97 16.77 -53.14 13.26
N GLY A 98 16.27 -51.93 13.48
CA GLY A 98 15.06 -51.69 14.27
C GLY A 98 14.00 -51.08 13.37
N SER A 99 12.93 -51.81 13.07
CA SER A 99 11.74 -51.25 12.42
C SER A 99 10.70 -50.90 13.49
N HIS A 100 10.63 -49.62 13.86
CA HIS A 100 9.53 -49.13 14.66
C HIS A 100 8.28 -49.06 13.78
N SER A 101 7.23 -49.78 14.17
CA SER A 101 5.88 -49.73 13.61
C SER A 101 5.35 -48.30 13.72
N GLN A 102 5.44 -47.51 12.65
CA GLN A 102 4.89 -46.16 12.63
C GLN A 102 3.37 -46.25 12.63
N ARG A 103 2.79 -46.03 13.81
CA ARG A 103 1.40 -45.59 13.91
C ARG A 103 1.28 -44.32 13.07
N ASN A 104 0.34 -44.34 12.14
CA ASN A 104 -0.02 -43.18 11.34
C ASN A 104 -0.74 -42.17 12.27
N GLU A 105 0.03 -41.48 13.10
CA GLU A 105 -0.44 -40.38 13.91
C GLU A 105 -0.72 -39.20 12.97
N ARG A 106 -2.00 -39.03 12.63
CA ARG A 106 -2.49 -37.78 12.05
C ARG A 106 -2.32 -36.69 13.10
N HIS A 107 -1.26 -35.90 12.95
CA HIS A 107 -1.00 -34.77 13.83
C HIS A 107 -1.90 -33.61 13.42
N HIS A 108 -2.97 -33.37 14.18
CA HIS A 108 -3.80 -32.18 14.03
C HIS A 108 -3.05 -30.99 14.64
N HIS A 109 -2.70 -30.00 13.81
CA HIS A 109 -2.14 -28.74 14.29
C HIS A 109 -3.23 -27.66 14.24
N ILE A 110 -3.34 -26.89 15.31
CA ILE A 110 -4.18 -25.69 15.36
C ILE A 110 -3.33 -24.54 14.85
N GLU A 111 -3.69 -23.97 13.71
CA GLU A 111 -3.06 -22.78 13.16
C GLU A 111 -4.01 -21.59 13.31
N GLU A 112 -3.48 -20.42 13.70
CA GLU A 112 -4.23 -19.18 13.73
C GLU A 112 -4.17 -18.52 12.35
N ARG A 113 -5.34 -18.30 11.74
CA ARG A 113 -5.46 -17.56 10.49
C ARG A 113 -6.17 -16.23 10.76
N CYS A 114 -5.58 -15.16 10.25
CA CYS A 114 -6.14 -13.81 10.33
C CYS A 114 -6.45 -13.29 8.93
N ASP A 115 -7.67 -12.84 8.72
CA ASP A 115 -8.06 -12.08 7.53
C ASP A 115 -8.25 -10.60 7.89
N THR A 116 -7.95 -9.71 6.94
CA THR A 116 -8.30 -8.30 7.06
C THR A 116 -9.72 -8.10 6.57
N VAL A 117 -10.59 -7.66 7.47
CA VAL A 117 -11.97 -7.31 7.15
C VAL A 117 -12.17 -5.82 7.42
N TYR A 118 -13.05 -5.18 6.65
CA TYR A 118 -13.27 -3.73 6.72
C TYR A 118 -14.60 -3.46 7.42
N ASP A 119 -14.55 -2.67 8.49
CA ASP A 119 -15.75 -2.09 9.09
C ASP A 119 -16.09 -0.76 8.43
N ILE A 120 -17.39 -0.47 8.35
CA ILE A 120 -17.91 0.78 7.85
C ILE A 120 -18.19 1.70 9.03
N GLU A 121 -17.48 2.81 9.08
CA GLU A 121 -17.77 3.91 9.99
C GLU A 121 -18.29 5.11 9.22
N TRP A 122 -19.19 5.87 9.83
CA TRP A 122 -19.72 7.12 9.28
C TRP A 122 -19.12 8.29 10.05
N HIS A 123 -18.52 9.22 9.31
CA HIS A 123 -17.89 10.42 9.87
C HIS A 123 -18.54 11.66 9.27
N GLU A 124 -18.74 12.70 10.07
CA GLU A 124 -19.23 13.99 9.57
C GLU A 124 -18.06 14.86 9.12
N GLU A 125 -18.06 15.26 7.85
CA GLU A 125 -17.07 16.19 7.29
C GLU A 125 -17.73 17.50 6.86
N VAL A 126 -17.05 18.62 7.14
CA VAL A 126 -17.49 19.93 6.66
C VAL A 126 -17.21 20.04 5.16
N VAL A 127 -18.27 20.12 4.36
CA VAL A 127 -18.19 20.23 2.89
C VAL A 127 -18.35 21.66 2.37
N GLY A 128 -18.70 22.60 3.25
CA GLY A 128 -18.82 24.01 2.90
C GLY A 128 -19.49 24.82 4.00
N TYR A 129 -19.84 26.06 3.66
CA TYR A 129 -20.43 27.02 4.59
C TYR A 129 -21.61 27.73 3.93
N ASP A 130 -22.74 27.76 4.62
CA ASP A 130 -23.86 28.64 4.31
C ASP A 130 -23.59 30.01 4.90
N VAL A 131 -23.29 30.95 4.01
CA VAL A 131 -22.81 32.29 4.35
C VAL A 131 -23.90 33.30 4.10
N THR A 132 -24.24 34.06 5.14
CA THR A 132 -25.02 35.29 5.00
C THR A 132 -24.09 36.49 5.14
N TYR A 133 -24.14 37.40 4.17
CA TYR A 133 -23.35 38.62 4.17
C TYR A 133 -24.22 39.84 3.91
N ARG A 134 -23.81 40.99 4.45
CA ARG A 134 -24.50 42.26 4.31
C ARG A 134 -23.70 43.22 3.45
N TYR A 135 -24.33 43.74 2.41
CA TYR A 135 -23.75 44.74 1.50
C TYR A 135 -24.79 45.83 1.21
N HIS A 136 -24.40 47.11 1.34
CA HIS A 136 -25.30 48.27 1.27
C HIS A 136 -26.65 48.08 2.00
N GLY A 137 -26.62 47.56 3.23
CA GLY A 137 -27.81 47.38 4.06
C GLY A 137 -28.69 46.16 3.71
N ARG A 138 -28.40 45.45 2.61
CA ARG A 138 -29.13 44.26 2.19
C ARG A 138 -28.36 43.00 2.58
N ASN A 139 -29.09 41.97 3.00
CA ASN A 139 -28.52 40.65 3.29
C ASN A 139 -28.61 39.77 2.05
N TYR A 140 -27.54 39.06 1.78
CA TYR A 140 -27.41 38.10 0.70
C TYR A 140 -26.93 36.78 1.27
N LYS A 141 -27.27 35.68 0.59
CA LYS A 141 -26.87 34.33 0.97
C LYS A 141 -26.05 33.72 -0.16
N THR A 142 -25.03 32.95 0.19
CA THR A 142 -24.24 32.17 -0.74
C THR A 142 -23.70 30.93 -0.03
N ARG A 143 -23.22 29.95 -0.80
CA ARG A 143 -22.52 28.78 -0.29
C ARG A 143 -21.06 28.84 -0.73
N LEU A 144 -20.14 28.73 0.22
CA LEU A 144 -18.70 28.75 -0.03
C LEU A 144 -18.06 27.40 0.36
N PRO A 145 -17.01 26.95 -0.35
CA PRO A 145 -16.28 25.75 0.02
C PRO A 145 -15.25 25.98 1.16
N TYR A 146 -15.18 27.20 1.69
CA TYR A 146 -14.25 27.61 2.74
C TYR A 146 -14.95 28.58 3.71
N ASP A 147 -14.39 28.71 4.92
CA ASP A 147 -14.85 29.71 5.89
C ASP A 147 -14.41 31.12 5.44
N PRO A 148 -15.34 32.04 5.12
CA PRO A 148 -15.00 33.39 4.68
C PRO A 148 -14.47 34.30 5.80
N GLY A 149 -14.58 33.90 7.07
CA GLY A 149 -14.30 34.76 8.21
C GLY A 149 -15.23 35.99 8.28
N LYS A 150 -14.69 37.15 8.64
CA LYS A 150 -15.50 38.35 8.96
C LYS A 150 -15.87 39.19 7.73
N ARG A 151 -15.16 39.05 6.61
CA ARG A 151 -15.34 39.88 5.41
C ARG A 151 -15.25 39.00 4.17
N LEU A 152 -16.19 39.17 3.26
CA LEU A 152 -16.24 38.44 2.01
C LEU A 152 -15.95 39.39 0.85
N ARG A 153 -14.97 39.04 0.01
CA ARG A 153 -14.72 39.74 -1.24
C ARG A 153 -15.86 39.42 -2.22
N ILE A 154 -16.44 40.46 -2.80
CA ILE A 154 -17.53 40.36 -3.77
C ILE A 154 -17.18 41.12 -5.04
N ASN A 155 -17.66 40.65 -6.18
CA ASN A 155 -17.58 41.38 -7.44
C ASN A 155 -18.89 42.14 -7.64
N VAL A 156 -18.78 43.44 -7.87
CA VAL A 156 -19.92 44.33 -8.05
C VAL A 156 -19.92 44.82 -9.49
N SER A 157 -21.06 44.64 -10.16
CA SER A 157 -21.32 45.21 -11.48
C SER A 157 -22.41 46.27 -11.33
N VAL A 158 -22.08 47.51 -11.71
CA VAL A 158 -23.01 48.65 -11.65
C VAL A 158 -23.28 49.11 -13.07
N THR A 159 -24.52 48.97 -13.52
CA THR A 159 -24.98 49.47 -14.82
C THR A 159 -25.97 50.61 -14.62
N PRO A 160 -25.85 51.73 -15.37
CA PRO A 160 -26.84 52.80 -15.35
C PRO A 160 -28.23 52.26 -15.72
N ALA A 161 -29.26 52.76 -15.05
CA ALA A 161 -30.64 52.58 -15.51
C ALA A 161 -30.91 53.65 -16.56
N GLY A 162 -31.04 53.26 -17.83
CA GLY A 162 -31.28 54.14 -18.97
C GLY A 162 -31.98 53.40 -20.09
#